data_AF-A0A5J5KTY0-F1
#
_entry.id   AF-A0A5J5KTY0-F1
#
_cell.length_a   1.000
_cell.length_b   1.000
_cell.length_c   1.000
_cell.angle_alpha   90.00
_cell.angle_beta   90.00
_cell.angle_gamma   90.00
#
_symmetry.space_group_name_H-M   'P 1'
#
loop_
_entity.id
_entity.type
_entity.pdbx_description
1 polymer ?
#
loop_
_entity_poly.entity_id
_entity_poly.type
_entity_poly.pdbx_seq_one_letter_code
_entity_poly.pdbx_strand_id
1 'polypeptide(L)'
;MHDLDASGGSELRIGSLFSGYGGLDLAVEHVFNARTVWFSELNEPVARVFSRHWPVAPNLGDITAIDWSQVEPVDILIGGFPCQDVSTV
;
A
#
# COMPACT_ATOMS: atom_id res chain seq x y z
N MET A 1 13.95 7.64 26.85
CA MET A 1 13.77 8.88 26.08
C MET A 1 14.90 8.90 25.07
N HIS A 2 14.68 8.26 23.93
CA HIS A 2 15.59 8.35 22.80
C HIS A 2 14.95 9.36 21.86
N ASP A 3 15.59 10.52 21.78
CA ASP A 3 15.29 11.53 20.79
C ASP A 3 15.54 10.90 19.41
N LEU A 4 14.47 10.73 18.65
CA LEU A 4 14.58 10.52 17.21
C LEU A 4 14.78 11.90 16.63
N ASP A 5 16.03 12.18 16.25
CA ASP A 5 16.41 13.38 15.53
C ASP A 5 15.41 13.63 14.39
N ALA A 6 14.65 14.72 14.53
CA ALA A 6 13.87 15.32 13.48
C ALA A 6 14.83 15.91 12.43
N SER A 7 15.50 15.04 11.68
CA SER A 7 16.09 15.43 10.40
C SER A 7 14.95 15.48 9.38
N GLY A 8 14.87 16.56 8.59
CA GLY A 8 13.81 16.81 7.62
C GLY A 8 13.78 15.84 6.42
N GLY A 9 13.61 14.55 6.68
CA GLY A 9 13.29 13.53 5.68
C GLY A 9 11.81 13.62 5.30
N SER A 10 11.48 13.49 4.03
CA SER A 10 10.08 13.38 3.61
C SER A 10 9.44 12.15 4.27
N GLU A 11 8.13 12.21 4.51
CA GLU A 11 7.32 11.05 4.91
C GLU A 11 7.59 9.87 3.97
N LEU A 12 7.84 8.68 4.52
CA LEU A 12 8.11 7.48 3.72
C LEU A 12 6.88 7.11 2.91
N ARG A 13 7.07 6.77 1.64
CA ARG A 13 5.99 6.46 0.70
C ARG A 13 5.81 4.97 0.56
N ILE A 14 4.58 4.51 0.69
CA ILE A 14 4.18 3.11 0.60
C ILE A 14 3.46 2.88 -0.72
N GLY A 15 3.88 1.84 -1.43
CA GLY A 15 3.14 1.21 -2.51
C GLY A 15 2.51 -0.08 -2.02
N SER A 16 1.20 -0.25 -2.26
CA SER A 16 0.45 -1.39 -1.74
C SER A 16 -0.04 -2.30 -2.86
N LEU A 17 0.29 -3.57 -2.79
CA LEU A 17 -0.14 -4.60 -3.72
C LEU A 17 -1.13 -5.55 -3.05
N PHE A 18 -2.18 -5.94 -3.74
CA PHE A 18 -3.22 -6.84 -3.19
C PHE A 18 -3.81 -6.27 -1.89
N SER A 19 -4.11 -4.96 -1.91
CA SER A 19 -4.33 -4.16 -0.70
C SER A 19 -5.52 -4.62 0.12
N GLY A 20 -6.48 -5.30 -0.50
CA GLY A 20 -7.68 -5.77 0.17
C GLY A 20 -8.37 -4.60 0.89
N TYR A 21 -8.76 -4.83 2.14
CA TYR A 21 -9.41 -3.80 2.97
C TYR A 21 -8.44 -2.82 3.64
N GLY A 22 -7.12 -2.93 3.40
CA GLY A 22 -6.11 -1.98 3.91
C GLY A 22 -5.54 -2.29 5.30
N GLY A 23 -5.65 -3.54 5.77
CA GLY A 23 -5.12 -3.92 7.08
C GLY A 23 -3.59 -3.83 7.18
N LEU A 24 -2.88 -4.23 6.11
CA LEU A 24 -1.42 -4.16 6.06
C LEU A 24 -0.95 -2.70 5.96
N ASP A 25 -1.64 -1.91 5.15
CA ASP A 25 -1.41 -0.49 4.94
C ASP A 25 -1.45 0.28 6.26
N LEU A 26 -2.53 0.13 7.05
CA LEU A 26 -2.65 0.75 8.37
C LEU A 26 -1.50 0.36 9.31
N ALA A 27 -1.12 -0.92 9.31
CA ALA A 27 -0.07 -1.41 10.19
C ALA A 27 1.29 -0.78 9.83
N VAL A 28 1.63 -0.73 8.54
CA VAL A 28 2.91 -0.19 8.07
C VAL A 28 2.94 1.33 8.20
N GLU A 29 1.88 2.05 7.85
CA GLU A 29 1.77 3.50 8.07
C GLU A 29 2.01 3.85 9.54
N HIS A 30 1.39 3.10 10.46
CA HIS A 30 1.53 3.31 11.90
C HIS A 30 2.95 3.03 12.42
N VAL A 31 3.56 1.93 12.02
CA VAL A 31 4.89 1.52 12.53
C VAL A 31 6.01 2.41 11.99
N PHE A 32 5.91 2.84 10.73
CA PHE A 32 6.97 3.58 10.05
C PHE A 32 6.74 5.08 9.95
N ASN A 33 5.60 5.59 10.46
CA ASN A 33 5.17 6.97 10.24
C ASN A 33 5.26 7.34 8.74
N ALA A 34 4.58 6.54 7.94
CA ALA A 34 4.64 6.51 6.49
C ALA A 34 3.24 6.72 5.88
N ARG A 35 3.16 6.91 4.57
CA ARG A 35 1.91 7.15 3.84
C ARG A 35 1.79 6.31 2.59
N THR A 36 0.62 5.69 2.41
CA THR A 36 0.24 5.01 1.18
C THR A 36 -0.04 6.01 0.07
N VAL A 37 0.74 5.93 -1.00
CA VAL A 37 0.66 6.86 -2.14
C VAL A 37 -0.06 6.28 -3.35
N TRP A 38 -0.14 4.95 -3.46
CA TRP A 38 -0.94 4.24 -4.45
C TRP A 38 -1.19 2.81 -3.97
N PHE A 39 -2.20 2.17 -4.54
CA PHE A 39 -2.56 0.80 -4.19
C PHE A 39 -3.01 0.00 -5.41
N SER A 40 -2.98 -1.33 -5.37
CA SER A 40 -3.42 -2.23 -6.43
C SER A 40 -4.42 -3.24 -5.86
N GLU A 41 -5.67 -3.13 -6.29
CA GLU A 41 -6.77 -4.00 -5.89
C GLU A 41 -7.74 -4.22 -7.06
N LEU A 42 -8.04 -5.49 -7.36
CA LEU A 42 -8.93 -5.89 -8.46
C LEU A 42 -10.41 -5.94 -8.05
N ASN A 43 -10.69 -6.21 -6.78
CA ASN A 43 -12.04 -6.34 -6.27
C ASN A 43 -12.66 -4.95 -6.04
N GLU A 44 -13.52 -4.50 -6.96
CA GLU A 44 -14.16 -3.18 -6.90
C GLU A 44 -14.87 -2.86 -5.57
N PRO A 45 -15.70 -3.76 -4.98
CA PRO A 45 -16.27 -3.53 -3.66
C PRO A 45 -15.24 -3.25 -2.57
N VAL A 46 -14.14 -4.01 -2.56
CA VAL A 46 -13.07 -3.89 -1.56
C VAL A 46 -12.24 -2.62 -1.81
N ALA A 47 -11.88 -2.34 -3.05
CA ALA A 47 -11.22 -1.11 -3.45
C ALA A 47 -12.03 0.13 -3.06
N ARG A 48 -13.37 0.08 -3.16
CA ARG A 48 -14.24 1.17 -2.71
C ARG A 48 -14.16 1.42 -1.20
N VAL A 49 -14.04 0.36 -0.40
CA VAL A 49 -13.83 0.50 1.04
C VAL A 49 -12.46 1.13 1.30
N PHE A 50 -11.42 0.64 0.64
CA PHE A 50 -10.07 1.19 0.73
C PHE A 50 -10.03 2.68 0.39
N SER A 51 -10.58 3.08 -0.77
CA SER A 51 -10.61 4.49 -1.20
C SER A 51 -11.36 5.43 -0.26
N ARG A 52 -12.23 4.93 0.63
CA ARG A 52 -12.84 5.78 1.68
C ARG A 52 -11.84 6.17 2.77
N HIS A 53 -10.89 5.30 3.07
CA HIS A 53 -9.86 5.53 4.08
C HIS A 53 -8.63 6.25 3.49
N TRP A 54 -8.26 5.94 2.24
CA TRP A 54 -7.18 6.61 1.50
C TRP A 54 -7.70 7.27 0.21
N PRO A 55 -8.45 8.39 0.31
CA PRO A 55 -9.09 9.03 -0.85
C PRO A 55 -8.10 9.64 -1.86
N VAL A 56 -6.83 9.80 -1.45
CA VAL A 56 -5.76 10.41 -2.25
C VAL A 56 -4.86 9.38 -2.93
N ALA A 57 -4.92 8.11 -2.53
CA ALA A 57 -4.14 7.04 -3.15
C ALA A 57 -4.93 6.47 -4.34
N PRO A 58 -4.44 6.58 -5.59
CA PRO A 58 -5.10 5.97 -6.73
C PRO A 58 -5.00 4.43 -6.67
N ASN A 59 -6.06 3.77 -7.12
CA ASN A 59 -6.01 2.35 -7.42
C ASN A 59 -5.40 2.13 -8.81
N LEU A 60 -4.28 1.43 -8.88
CA LEU A 60 -3.60 1.06 -10.12
C LEU A 60 -4.21 -0.17 -10.80
N GLY A 61 -5.14 -0.87 -10.14
CA GLY A 61 -5.87 -2.01 -10.71
C GLY A 61 -5.04 -3.28 -10.81
N ASP A 62 -5.14 -3.97 -11.94
CA ASP A 62 -4.47 -5.25 -12.20
C ASP A 62 -2.95 -5.10 -12.22
N ILE A 63 -2.27 -5.65 -11.20
CA ILE A 63 -0.81 -5.64 -11.07
C ILE A 63 -0.07 -6.15 -12.33
N THR A 64 -0.68 -7.07 -13.08
CA THR A 64 -0.08 -7.66 -14.29
C THR A 64 -0.11 -6.73 -15.49
N ALA A 65 -0.92 -5.68 -15.45
CA ALA A 65 -1.12 -4.71 -16.53
C ALA A 65 -0.56 -3.31 -16.21
N ILE A 66 -0.01 -3.10 -15.02
CA ILE A 66 0.56 -1.81 -14.61
C ILE A 66 1.82 -1.49 -15.42
N ASP A 67 1.85 -0.29 -16.02
CA ASP A 67 3.08 0.30 -16.55
C ASP A 67 3.88 0.94 -15.41
N TRP A 68 4.80 0.16 -14.82
CA TRP A 68 5.64 0.59 -13.69
C TRP A 68 6.55 1.77 -14.00
N SER A 69 6.79 2.09 -15.28
CA SER A 69 7.57 3.28 -15.65
C SER A 69 6.83 4.58 -15.34
N GLN A 70 5.51 4.53 -15.19
CA GLN A 70 4.64 5.68 -14.92
C GLN A 70 4.17 5.75 -13.45
N VAL A 71 4.52 4.76 -12.64
CA VAL A 71 4.11 4.69 -11.22
C VAL A 71 5.09 5.48 -10.36
N GLU A 72 4.56 6.24 -9.40
CA GLU A 72 5.39 6.97 -8.44
C GLU A 72 6.30 6.00 -7.67
N PRO A 73 7.63 6.22 -7.63
CA PRO A 73 8.55 5.40 -6.84
C PRO A 73 8.21 5.43 -5.36
N VAL A 74 8.39 4.31 -4.66
CA VAL A 74 8.06 4.18 -3.24
C VAL A 74 9.28 3.73 -2.44
N ASP A 75 9.28 4.06 -1.15
CA ASP A 75 10.34 3.69 -0.21
C ASP A 75 10.05 2.31 0.42
N ILE A 76 8.77 1.97 0.55
CA ILE A 76 8.28 0.70 1.09
C ILE A 76 7.28 0.09 0.10
N LEU A 77 7.48 -1.17 -0.27
CA LEU A 77 6.52 -1.95 -1.05
C LEU A 77 5.94 -3.06 -0.16
N ILE A 78 4.62 -3.11 -0.04
CA ILE A 78 3.89 -4.12 0.73
C ILE A 78 3.01 -4.97 -0.18
N GLY A 79 2.76 -6.22 0.19
CA GLY A 79 1.78 -7.03 -0.53
C GLY A 79 1.49 -8.38 0.12
N GLY A 80 0.19 -8.66 0.30
CA GLY A 80 -0.32 -9.96 0.69
C GLY A 80 -0.90 -10.68 -0.52
N PHE A 81 -0.06 -11.39 -1.27
CA PHE A 81 -0.48 -12.02 -2.52
C PHE A 81 -1.56 -13.11 -2.30
N PRO A 82 -2.42 -13.38 -3.29
CA PRO A 82 -3.42 -14.45 -3.22
C PRO A 82 -2.76 -15.80 -2.94
N CYS A 83 -3.18 -16.49 -1.87
CA CYS A 83 -2.49 -17.68 -1.36
C CYS A 83 -3.16 -19.02 -1.72
N GLN A 84 -4.20 -19.02 -2.55
CA GLN A 84 -5.03 -20.21 -2.82
C GLN A 84 -4.23 -21.38 -3.41
N ASP A 85 -3.16 -21.09 -4.16
CA ASP A 85 -2.28 -22.08 -4.79
C ASP A 85 -1.20 -22.63 -3.85
N VAL A 86 -0.91 -21.94 -2.74
CA VAL A 86 0.08 -22.34 -1.72
C VAL A 86 -0.54 -22.76 -0.39
N SER A 87 -1.86 -22.63 -0.25
CA SER A 87 -2.60 -23.04 0.94
C SER A 87 -2.65 -24.56 1.06
N THR A 88 -2.46 -25.09 2.28
CA THR A 88 -2.65 -26.51 2.61
C THR A 88 -4.06 -26.84 3.10
N VAL A 89 -4.91 -25.81 3.17
CA VAL A 89 -6.31 -25.87 3.62
C VAL A 89 -7.24 -25.23 2.59
#